data_AF-A0A670JVQ5-F1
#
_entry.id   AF-A0A670JVQ5-F1
#
_cell.length_a   1.000
_cell.length_b   1.000
_cell.length_c   1.000
_cell.angle_alpha   90.00
_cell.angle_beta   90.00
_cell.angle_gamma   90.00
#
_symmetry.space_group_name_H-M   'P 1'
#
loop_
_entity.id
_entity.type
_entity.pdbx_description
1 polymer ?
#
loop_
_entity_poly.entity_id
_entity_poly.type
_entity_poly.pdbx_seq_one_letter_code
_entity_poly.pdbx_strand_id
1 'polypeptide(L)'
;MEDSDVNSDSEECTINTVQFSSRTSEGGRHQVFSRVFHQCNQCDQCTGKAERAVMGGEGGRAGQGGRGGGGMSIQKIHAREILDSRGNPTVEVDLETAKGHFRAAVPSGASTGIYEALELRDGDKSRYLGKGVLKAVDHINKTIAPALIEKKLSVVDQEKIDKLMLEMDGTENKSKFGANAILGVSLAVCKAGAAEKGIPLYRHIADLAGNKDLILPVPAFNVINGGSHAGNKLAMQEFMILPVGASNFKEAMRIGAEVYHNLKAVIKSKYGKDATNVGDEGGFAPNILENNEALELLKSAIEKAGYSDKVVIGMDVAASEFFRKGKYDLDFKSPDDPNRYISGDKLGELYQSFIKNYPVVSIEDPFDQDDWETWSKFLTQVQIQIVGDDLTVTNPKRIQQAVEKKACNCLLLKVNQIGSVTESIQACKLAQSNGWGVMVSHRSGETEDTFIADLVVGLCTGQDRGAAGRQSGVCRPQIPPPSGQVEAAPGLQPHPSGAREPQGERDPPTCSPLLGRRLHNTAPHGRQGWLDPLLVSPFRVLGKGPGGAAEEPLPHHPISGQRINKAVVPEQAASGSFFASSGKRDGVHVCVSQAEADLGVRGRFSHTGRVVQQQNGRRVRQFGASEIGKRPVCP
;
A
#
# COMPACT_ATOMS: atom_id res chain seq x y z
N MET A 1 -66.37 43.27 -20.26
CA MET A 1 -67.52 42.41 -20.61
C MET A 1 -67.03 40.99 -20.46
N GLU A 2 -67.58 40.35 -19.43
CA GLU A 2 -67.67 38.92 -19.10
C GLU A 2 -66.41 38.09 -18.81
N ASP A 3 -66.56 37.40 -17.68
CA ASP A 3 -65.64 36.57 -16.89
C ASP A 3 -65.44 35.17 -17.45
N SER A 4 -64.33 34.52 -17.08
CA SER A 4 -64.28 33.40 -16.11
C SER A 4 -63.20 32.35 -16.42
N ASP A 5 -62.55 31.94 -15.34
CA ASP A 5 -61.35 31.11 -15.17
C ASP A 5 -61.46 29.64 -15.64
N VAL A 6 -60.30 28.95 -15.78
CA VAL A 6 -59.88 27.79 -14.95
C VAL A 6 -58.73 26.96 -15.60
N ASN A 7 -57.65 26.74 -14.82
CA ASN A 7 -56.64 25.65 -14.78
C ASN A 7 -55.75 25.34 -16.01
N SER A 8 -54.54 24.80 -15.91
CA SER A 8 -53.48 24.64 -14.88
C SER A 8 -52.33 23.87 -15.59
N ASP A 9 -51.09 24.22 -15.28
CA ASP A 9 -49.83 23.72 -15.88
C ASP A 9 -49.59 22.20 -15.75
N SER A 10 -48.86 21.61 -16.73
CA SER A 10 -47.48 21.12 -16.51
C SER A 10 -46.95 20.32 -17.72
N GLU A 11 -45.80 20.74 -18.25
CA GLU A 11 -44.99 20.05 -19.26
C GLU A 11 -44.19 18.89 -18.65
N GLU A 12 -44.13 17.76 -19.37
CA GLU A 12 -43.44 16.53 -19.00
C GLU A 12 -42.08 16.44 -19.72
N CYS A 13 -40.99 16.25 -18.96
CA CYS A 13 -39.64 16.06 -19.48
C CYS A 13 -39.26 14.56 -19.44
N THR A 14 -39.09 13.96 -20.61
CA THR A 14 -38.76 12.55 -20.85
C THR A 14 -37.35 12.15 -20.41
N ILE A 15 -37.24 11.04 -19.65
CA ILE A 15 -35.99 10.29 -19.43
C ILE A 15 -36.10 8.92 -20.12
N ASN A 16 -35.19 8.64 -21.06
CA ASN A 16 -35.08 7.36 -21.76
C ASN A 16 -34.54 6.26 -20.82
N THR A 17 -35.31 5.18 -20.65
CA THR A 17 -34.87 3.95 -19.96
C THR A 17 -34.75 2.82 -20.98
N VAL A 18 -33.59 2.18 -21.06
CA VAL A 18 -33.33 0.99 -21.88
C VAL A 18 -33.88 -0.24 -21.17
N GLN A 19 -34.88 -0.91 -21.76
CA GLN A 19 -35.45 -2.17 -21.27
C GLN A 19 -34.57 -3.38 -21.64
N PHE A 20 -34.17 -4.17 -20.65
CA PHE A 20 -33.79 -5.57 -20.84
C PHE A 20 -34.99 -6.48 -20.51
N SER A 21 -35.39 -7.31 -21.48
CA SER A 21 -36.40 -8.34 -21.33
C SER A 21 -35.74 -9.62 -20.79
N SER A 22 -36.15 -10.08 -19.61
CA SER A 22 -35.98 -11.47 -19.18
C SER A 22 -37.31 -12.02 -18.64
N ARG A 23 -37.84 -13.02 -19.34
CA ARG A 23 -38.94 -13.86 -18.84
C ARG A 23 -38.34 -14.94 -17.95
N THR A 24 -38.74 -15.00 -16.68
CA THR A 24 -38.77 -16.25 -15.91
C THR A 24 -39.98 -16.29 -15.00
N SER A 25 -40.66 -17.42 -15.05
CA SER A 25 -41.83 -17.84 -14.31
C SER A 25 -41.55 -18.06 -12.82
N GLU A 26 -42.53 -17.66 -12.02
CA GLU A 26 -42.99 -18.26 -10.75
C GLU A 26 -42.00 -18.47 -9.58
N GLY A 27 -42.30 -17.74 -8.50
CA GLY A 27 -42.45 -18.37 -7.18
C GLY A 27 -41.34 -18.10 -6.16
N GLY A 28 -41.48 -17.02 -5.37
CA GLY A 28 -40.75 -16.89 -4.10
C GLY A 28 -40.69 -15.46 -3.57
N ARG A 29 -41.46 -15.18 -2.51
CA ARG A 29 -41.50 -13.87 -1.83
C ARG A 29 -40.14 -13.53 -1.20
N HIS A 30 -39.56 -12.39 -1.56
CA HIS A 30 -38.65 -11.65 -0.70
C HIS A 30 -39.14 -10.21 -0.56
N GLN A 31 -39.45 -9.81 0.67
CA GLN A 31 -39.69 -8.43 1.05
C GLN A 31 -38.36 -7.66 0.95
N VAL A 32 -38.31 -6.67 0.07
CA VAL A 32 -37.26 -5.64 0.10
C VAL A 32 -37.90 -4.37 0.64
N PHE A 33 -37.52 -3.97 1.85
CA PHE A 33 -37.80 -2.63 2.36
C PHE A 33 -36.83 -1.65 1.68
N SER A 34 -37.29 -0.91 0.67
CA SER A 34 -36.63 0.31 0.25
C SER A 34 -37.12 1.47 1.12
N ARG A 35 -36.25 1.97 2.01
CA ARG A 35 -36.45 3.29 2.62
C ARG A 35 -35.96 4.34 1.62
N VAL A 36 -36.90 5.04 1.02
CA VAL A 36 -36.65 6.27 0.27
C VAL A 36 -36.46 7.39 1.31
N PHE A 37 -35.25 7.95 1.39
CA PHE A 37 -35.01 9.22 2.09
C PHE A 37 -35.31 10.37 1.11
N HIS A 38 -36.37 11.12 1.36
CA HIS A 38 -36.55 12.46 0.77
C HIS A 38 -35.84 13.48 1.66
N GLN A 39 -34.83 14.15 1.09
CA GLN A 39 -34.18 15.30 1.70
C GLN A 39 -34.69 16.55 0.97
N CYS A 40 -35.65 17.26 1.59
CA CYS A 40 -36.14 18.54 1.11
C CYS A 40 -35.27 19.64 1.74
N ASN A 41 -34.48 20.32 0.91
CA ASN A 41 -33.81 21.57 1.26
C ASN A 41 -34.62 22.72 0.65
N GLN A 42 -35.04 23.65 1.51
CA GLN A 42 -35.23 25.11 1.31
C GLN A 42 -36.46 25.60 2.07
N CYS A 43 -36.28 26.43 3.10
CA CYS A 43 -36.40 27.89 2.97
C CYS A 43 -36.28 28.53 4.37
N ASP A 44 -35.24 29.36 4.54
CA ASP A 44 -35.16 30.35 5.61
C ASP A 44 -36.17 31.46 5.33
N GLN A 45 -37.17 31.61 6.20
CA GLN A 45 -37.84 32.88 6.49
C GLN A 45 -38.91 32.67 7.57
N CYS A 46 -38.67 33.19 8.78
CA CYS A 46 -39.61 33.97 9.59
C CYS A 46 -39.15 34.01 11.05
N THR A 47 -38.44 35.08 11.37
CA THR A 47 -38.24 35.61 12.71
C THR A 47 -39.57 36.02 13.36
N GLY A 48 -39.71 35.74 14.67
CA GLY A 48 -40.35 36.69 15.58
C GLY A 48 -41.53 36.16 16.41
N LYS A 49 -41.43 36.45 17.72
CA LYS A 49 -42.46 36.47 18.77
C LYS A 49 -42.77 35.15 19.49
N ALA A 50 -42.22 35.01 20.69
CA ALA A 50 -43.02 35.07 21.93
C ALA A 50 -42.09 35.14 23.16
N GLU A 51 -42.17 36.28 23.86
CA GLU A 51 -41.62 36.48 25.19
C GLU A 51 -42.55 35.94 26.28
N ARG A 52 -41.92 35.51 27.39
CA ARG A 52 -42.28 35.70 28.81
C ARG A 52 -43.35 34.84 29.52
N ALA A 53 -42.99 34.61 30.79
CA ALA A 53 -43.71 34.10 31.97
C ALA A 53 -43.75 32.55 32.07
N VAL A 54 -43.29 31.90 33.14
CA VAL A 54 -43.46 32.20 34.59
C VAL A 54 -42.28 31.64 35.40
N MET A 55 -41.88 32.42 36.42
CA MET A 55 -40.93 32.08 37.50
C MET A 55 -41.61 31.28 38.63
N GLY A 56 -40.82 30.44 39.32
CA GLY A 56 -40.97 30.22 40.77
C GLY A 56 -41.07 28.76 41.23
N GLY A 57 -40.06 28.30 41.98
CA GLY A 57 -40.12 27.03 42.72
C GLY A 57 -38.76 26.60 43.26
N GLU A 58 -38.49 26.92 44.52
CA GLU A 58 -37.25 26.73 45.27
C GLU A 58 -36.88 25.26 45.58
N GLY A 59 -35.58 25.04 45.82
CA GLY A 59 -35.12 24.28 46.99
C GLY A 59 -35.05 22.75 46.88
N GLY A 60 -33.88 22.23 46.49
CA GLY A 60 -33.55 20.81 46.66
C GLY A 60 -32.05 20.53 46.51
N ARG A 61 -31.32 20.57 47.62
CA ARG A 61 -29.97 19.98 47.72
C ARG A 61 -30.07 18.48 47.47
N ALA A 62 -29.72 18.03 46.28
CA ALA A 62 -29.41 16.62 46.00
C ALA A 62 -27.89 16.50 45.89
N GLY A 63 -27.32 15.63 46.71
CA GLY A 63 -25.88 15.44 46.85
C GLY A 63 -25.20 15.16 45.52
N GLN A 64 -24.03 15.78 45.35
CA GLN A 64 -23.01 15.30 44.42
C GLN A 64 -22.52 13.94 44.91
N GLY A 65 -23.29 12.90 44.59
CA GLY A 65 -22.78 11.54 44.53
C GLY A 65 -21.86 11.49 43.32
N GLY A 66 -20.56 11.54 43.57
CA GLY A 66 -19.55 11.24 42.56
C GLY A 66 -19.85 9.88 41.95
N ARG A 67 -20.45 9.87 40.75
CA ARG A 67 -20.40 8.70 39.88
C ARG A 67 -18.95 8.59 39.45
N GLY A 68 -18.21 7.70 40.12
CA GLY A 68 -16.94 7.22 39.63
C GLY A 68 -17.14 6.80 38.18
N GLY A 69 -16.47 7.51 37.27
CA GLY A 69 -16.42 7.15 35.85
C GLY A 69 -15.67 5.84 35.70
N GLY A 70 -16.37 4.72 35.94
CA GLY A 70 -15.90 3.41 35.52
C GLY A 70 -15.89 3.43 34.00
N GLY A 71 -14.71 3.64 33.40
CA GLY A 71 -14.53 3.54 31.96
C GLY A 71 -15.16 2.25 31.45
N MET A 72 -15.95 2.33 30.39
CA MET A 72 -16.71 1.16 29.95
C MET A 72 -15.75 0.07 29.48
N SER A 73 -15.88 -1.10 30.11
CA SER A 73 -15.05 -2.26 29.83
C SER A 73 -15.52 -2.96 28.57
N ILE A 74 -14.58 -3.61 27.88
CA ILE A 74 -14.84 -4.57 26.82
C ILE A 74 -15.85 -5.61 27.32
N GLN A 75 -16.96 -5.79 26.59
CA GLN A 75 -18.03 -6.74 26.96
C GLN A 75 -17.83 -8.09 26.30
N LYS A 76 -17.37 -8.08 25.03
CA LYS A 76 -17.13 -9.28 24.24
C LYS A 76 -16.11 -8.98 23.15
N ILE A 77 -15.28 -9.97 22.85
CA ILE A 77 -14.44 -10.00 21.66
C ILE A 77 -14.72 -11.32 20.96
N HIS A 78 -14.88 -11.28 19.64
CA HIS A 78 -15.06 -12.46 18.82
C HIS A 78 -14.31 -12.32 17.50
N ALA A 79 -13.51 -13.32 17.16
CA ALA A 79 -12.80 -13.38 15.89
C ALA A 79 -13.39 -14.43 14.96
N ARG A 80 -13.25 -14.18 13.66
CA ARG A 80 -13.60 -15.11 12.58
C ARG A 80 -12.55 -15.08 11.48
N GLU A 81 -12.62 -16.07 10.61
CA GLU A 81 -11.87 -16.11 9.37
C GLU A 81 -12.72 -15.52 8.22
N ILE A 82 -12.14 -14.57 7.49
CA ILE A 82 -12.69 -13.99 6.25
C ILE A 82 -11.68 -14.18 5.11
N LEU A 83 -11.97 -13.67 3.91
CA LEU A 83 -11.04 -13.70 2.78
C LEU A 83 -10.52 -12.30 2.44
N ASP A 84 -9.24 -12.21 2.14
CA ASP A 84 -8.59 -10.99 1.64
C ASP A 84 -8.84 -10.76 0.14
N SER A 85 -8.31 -9.66 -0.41
CA SER A 85 -8.43 -9.26 -1.82
C SER A 85 -7.87 -10.26 -2.82
N ARG A 86 -7.08 -11.25 -2.37
CA ARG A 86 -6.48 -12.32 -3.17
C ARG A 86 -7.20 -13.65 -2.95
N GLY A 87 -8.25 -13.68 -2.14
CA GLY A 87 -9.00 -14.88 -1.79
C GLY A 87 -8.29 -15.80 -0.79
N ASN A 88 -7.26 -15.31 -0.08
CA ASN A 88 -6.63 -16.06 1.01
C ASN A 88 -7.33 -15.75 2.33
N PRO A 89 -7.37 -16.70 3.28
CA PRO A 89 -7.91 -16.44 4.61
C PRO A 89 -7.20 -15.30 5.35
N THR A 90 -7.94 -14.52 6.13
CA THR A 90 -7.38 -13.56 7.11
C THR A 90 -8.30 -13.41 8.33
N VAL A 91 -7.80 -12.76 9.37
CA VAL A 91 -8.48 -12.57 10.66
C VAL A 91 -9.35 -11.30 10.62
N GLU A 92 -10.59 -11.44 11.07
CA GLU A 92 -11.48 -10.32 11.42
C GLU A 92 -11.90 -10.43 12.88
N VAL A 93 -11.90 -9.31 13.59
CA VAL A 93 -12.24 -9.20 15.01
C VAL A 93 -13.39 -8.22 15.21
N ASP A 94 -14.40 -8.68 15.94
CA ASP A 94 -15.50 -7.90 16.48
C ASP A 94 -15.29 -7.67 17.97
N LEU A 95 -15.38 -6.42 18.40
CA LEU A 95 -15.32 -5.99 19.79
C LEU A 95 -16.62 -5.27 20.15
N GLU A 96 -17.27 -5.70 21.23
CA GLU A 96 -18.50 -5.10 21.73
C GLU A 96 -18.24 -4.31 23.02
N THR A 97 -18.75 -3.08 23.07
CA THR A 97 -18.86 -2.26 24.29
C THR A 97 -20.30 -1.75 24.42
N ALA A 98 -20.62 -1.01 25.48
CA ALA A 98 -21.95 -0.41 25.56
C ALA A 98 -22.22 0.68 24.49
N LYS A 99 -21.18 1.12 23.75
CA LYS A 99 -21.33 2.02 22.59
C LYS A 99 -21.72 1.28 21.31
N GLY A 100 -21.65 -0.04 21.29
CA GLY A 100 -21.99 -0.86 20.15
C GLY A 100 -20.86 -1.80 19.74
N HIS A 101 -20.77 -2.02 18.44
CA HIS A 101 -19.98 -3.09 17.85
C HIS A 101 -18.91 -2.52 16.90
N PHE A 102 -17.66 -2.87 17.13
CA PHE A 102 -16.49 -2.35 16.43
C PHE A 102 -15.75 -3.49 15.75
N ARG A 103 -15.55 -3.36 14.44
CA ARG A 103 -14.97 -4.42 13.61
C ARG A 103 -13.66 -3.99 13.01
N ALA A 104 -12.67 -4.89 13.03
CA ALA A 104 -11.44 -4.71 12.29
C ALA A 104 -10.99 -5.98 11.58
N ALA A 105 -10.49 -5.84 10.35
CA ALA A 105 -9.88 -6.92 9.59
C ALA A 105 -8.40 -6.66 9.35
N VAL A 106 -7.60 -7.72 9.27
CA VAL A 106 -6.15 -7.63 9.17
C VAL A 106 -5.68 -7.93 7.74
N PRO A 107 -4.81 -7.09 7.14
CA PRO A 107 -4.26 -7.37 5.81
C PRO A 107 -3.13 -8.41 5.85
N SER A 108 -2.80 -8.97 4.67
CA SER A 108 -1.73 -9.96 4.49
C SER A 108 -0.74 -9.57 3.38
N GLY A 109 0.55 -9.89 3.55
CA GLY A 109 1.61 -9.59 2.58
C GLY A 109 1.83 -10.66 1.49
N ALA A 110 2.54 -10.32 0.42
CA ALA A 110 3.08 -11.25 -0.59
C ALA A 110 4.60 -11.38 -0.42
N SER A 111 5.31 -10.27 -0.58
CA SER A 111 6.67 -10.08 -0.07
C SER A 111 6.59 -9.82 1.43
N THR A 112 7.37 -10.57 2.19
CA THR A 112 7.51 -10.41 3.64
C THR A 112 8.99 -10.36 3.96
N GLY A 113 9.46 -9.23 4.51
CA GLY A 113 10.82 -9.13 5.02
C GLY A 113 11.08 -10.16 6.12
N ILE A 114 12.32 -10.64 6.22
CA ILE A 114 12.66 -11.76 7.15
C ILE A 114 12.58 -11.38 8.63
N TYR A 115 12.44 -10.07 8.92
CA TYR A 115 12.41 -9.50 10.26
C TYR A 115 11.00 -9.03 10.69
N GLU A 116 9.96 -9.27 9.88
CA GLU A 116 8.58 -8.90 10.21
C GLU A 116 8.07 -9.65 11.46
N ALA A 117 7.09 -9.06 12.14
CA ALA A 117 6.26 -9.79 13.09
C ALA A 117 5.52 -10.92 12.36
N LEU A 118 5.44 -12.09 12.99
CA LEU A 118 5.04 -13.31 12.31
C LEU A 118 3.52 -13.42 12.22
N GLU A 119 2.99 -13.48 11.00
CA GLU A 119 1.62 -13.90 10.78
C GLU A 119 1.45 -15.40 11.12
N LEU A 120 0.47 -15.74 11.97
CA LEU A 120 0.20 -17.14 12.29
C LEU A 120 -0.77 -17.76 11.28
N ARG A 121 -0.27 -18.74 10.52
CA ARG A 121 -1.03 -19.57 9.57
C ARG A 121 -1.20 -21.00 10.09
N ASP A 122 -2.24 -21.67 9.62
CA ASP A 122 -2.59 -23.03 10.05
C ASP A 122 -1.58 -24.07 9.56
N GLY A 123 -1.05 -23.91 8.34
CA GLY A 123 -0.12 -24.84 7.71
C GLY A 123 -0.77 -26.12 7.16
N ASP A 124 -2.08 -26.28 7.29
CA ASP A 124 -2.83 -27.43 6.76
C ASP A 124 -2.97 -27.36 5.24
N LYS A 125 -2.16 -28.15 4.52
CA LYS A 125 -2.15 -28.18 3.05
C LYS A 125 -3.48 -28.62 2.43
N SER A 126 -4.36 -29.29 3.18
CA SER A 126 -5.68 -29.68 2.71
C SER A 126 -6.70 -28.54 2.73
N ARG A 127 -6.41 -27.43 3.42
CA ARG A 127 -7.31 -26.30 3.61
C ARG A 127 -6.64 -24.98 3.20
N TYR A 128 -7.22 -24.30 2.20
CA TYR A 128 -6.68 -23.05 1.65
C TYR A 128 -5.16 -23.11 1.36
N LEU A 129 -4.68 -24.27 0.88
CA LEU A 129 -3.27 -24.50 0.53
C LEU A 129 -2.28 -24.28 1.71
N GLY A 130 -2.74 -24.42 2.95
CA GLY A 130 -1.95 -24.16 4.17
C GLY A 130 -2.09 -22.74 4.72
N LYS A 131 -2.91 -21.89 4.10
CA LYS A 131 -3.05 -20.47 4.46
C LYS A 131 -4.24 -20.15 5.37
N GLY A 132 -4.91 -21.15 5.95
CA GLY A 132 -5.94 -20.92 6.97
C GLY A 132 -5.41 -20.12 8.17
N VAL A 133 -6.30 -19.47 8.92
CA VAL A 133 -5.97 -18.68 10.13
C VAL A 133 -6.79 -19.09 11.36
N LEU A 134 -7.31 -20.33 11.38
CA LEU A 134 -8.13 -20.81 12.48
C LEU A 134 -7.36 -20.84 13.82
N LYS A 135 -6.05 -21.09 13.79
CA LYS A 135 -5.20 -20.99 14.99
C LYS A 135 -5.18 -19.58 15.57
N ALA A 136 -5.00 -18.55 14.75
CA ALA A 136 -5.00 -17.15 15.17
C ALA A 136 -6.38 -16.74 15.72
N VAL A 137 -7.45 -17.13 15.02
CA VAL A 137 -8.85 -16.95 15.48
C VAL A 137 -9.08 -17.61 16.84
N ASP A 138 -8.56 -18.82 17.04
CA ASP A 138 -8.66 -19.53 18.32
C ASP A 138 -7.89 -18.82 19.44
N HIS A 139 -6.68 -18.31 19.19
CA HIS A 139 -5.94 -17.52 20.19
C HIS A 139 -6.73 -16.28 20.62
N ILE A 140 -7.38 -15.59 19.68
CA ILE A 140 -8.23 -14.44 20.04
C ILE A 140 -9.40 -14.90 20.89
N ASN A 141 -10.20 -15.85 20.40
CA ASN A 141 -11.45 -16.25 21.04
C ASN A 141 -11.24 -16.94 22.41
N LYS A 142 -10.20 -17.76 22.56
CA LYS A 142 -9.98 -18.63 23.73
C LYS A 142 -8.95 -18.10 24.71
N THR A 143 -8.13 -17.13 24.33
CA THR A 143 -7.03 -16.63 25.19
C THR A 143 -7.05 -15.11 25.35
N ILE A 144 -6.98 -14.35 24.27
CA ILE A 144 -6.90 -12.88 24.34
C ILE A 144 -8.22 -12.30 24.85
N ALA A 145 -9.36 -12.72 24.27
CA ALA A 145 -10.67 -12.20 24.61
C ALA A 145 -11.03 -12.37 26.11
N PRO A 146 -10.92 -13.57 26.73
CA PRO A 146 -11.17 -13.72 28.16
C PRO A 146 -10.25 -12.85 29.03
N ALA A 147 -8.96 -12.77 28.69
CA ALA A 147 -7.99 -12.00 29.47
C ALA A 147 -8.28 -10.49 29.45
N LEU A 148 -8.59 -9.92 28.27
CA LEU A 148 -8.90 -8.49 28.16
C LEU A 148 -10.20 -8.12 28.87
N ILE A 149 -11.23 -8.97 28.80
CA ILE A 149 -12.50 -8.78 29.50
C ILE A 149 -12.30 -8.84 31.02
N GLU A 150 -11.51 -9.81 31.51
CA GLU A 150 -11.22 -9.97 32.94
C GLU A 150 -10.48 -8.75 33.52
N LYS A 151 -9.52 -8.19 32.77
CA LYS A 151 -8.72 -7.03 33.21
C LYS A 151 -9.53 -5.74 33.27
N LYS A 152 -10.69 -5.65 32.59
CA LYS A 152 -11.59 -4.49 32.57
C LYS A 152 -10.87 -3.17 32.23
N LEU A 153 -9.90 -3.23 31.33
CA LEU A 153 -9.23 -2.04 30.82
C LEU A 153 -10.22 -1.23 29.97
N SER A 154 -10.09 0.10 30.01
CA SER A 154 -10.87 0.97 29.13
C SER A 154 -10.32 0.91 27.71
N VAL A 155 -11.20 0.88 26.72
CA VAL A 155 -10.81 0.87 25.30
C VAL A 155 -10.07 2.15 24.85
N VAL A 156 -10.08 3.23 25.65
CA VAL A 156 -9.28 4.43 25.37
C VAL A 156 -7.81 4.28 25.79
N ASP A 157 -7.49 3.28 26.63
CA ASP A 157 -6.12 2.97 27.08
C ASP A 157 -5.42 2.05 26.07
N GLN A 158 -5.31 2.48 24.80
CA GLN A 158 -4.73 1.68 23.70
C GLN A 158 -3.37 1.06 24.07
N GLU A 159 -2.46 1.87 24.61
CA GLU A 159 -1.12 1.42 25.01
C GLU A 159 -1.15 0.31 26.07
N LYS A 160 -2.05 0.38 27.05
CA LYS A 160 -2.15 -0.65 28.10
C LYS A 160 -2.68 -1.96 27.54
N ILE A 161 -3.65 -1.90 26.64
CA ILE A 161 -4.25 -3.08 26.02
C ILE A 161 -3.24 -3.75 25.08
N ASP A 162 -2.59 -2.97 24.21
CA ASP A 162 -1.55 -3.49 23.31
C ASP A 162 -0.42 -4.10 24.13
N LYS A 163 0.12 -3.39 25.13
CA LYS A 163 1.18 -3.89 26.01
C LYS A 163 0.81 -5.21 26.70
N LEU A 164 -0.43 -5.33 27.20
CA LEU A 164 -0.90 -6.57 27.82
C LEU A 164 -0.90 -7.74 26.82
N MET A 165 -1.35 -7.53 25.57
CA MET A 165 -1.31 -8.59 24.55
C MET A 165 0.12 -8.99 24.19
N LEU A 166 1.03 -8.01 24.09
CA LEU A 166 2.46 -8.24 23.85
C LEU A 166 3.12 -9.05 24.98
N GLU A 167 2.82 -8.71 26.24
CA GLU A 167 3.31 -9.44 27.41
C GLU A 167 2.74 -10.85 27.49
N MET A 168 1.47 -11.04 27.13
CA MET A 168 0.83 -12.37 27.08
C MET A 168 1.40 -13.27 25.98
N ASP A 169 1.76 -12.68 24.83
CA ASP A 169 2.47 -13.37 23.75
C ASP A 169 3.88 -13.74 24.23
N GLY A 170 4.64 -12.76 24.71
CA GLY A 170 5.94 -12.95 25.33
C GLY A 170 7.08 -13.28 24.35
N THR A 171 6.85 -13.23 23.04
CA THR A 171 7.88 -13.45 22.01
C THR A 171 8.22 -12.14 21.29
N GLU A 172 9.46 -12.02 20.82
CA GLU A 172 9.94 -10.80 20.16
C GLU A 172 9.19 -10.49 18.85
N ASN A 173 8.82 -11.54 18.11
CA ASN A 173 8.17 -11.44 16.80
C ASN A 173 6.68 -11.82 16.82
N LYS A 174 6.04 -11.85 18.01
CA LYS A 174 4.61 -12.16 18.17
C LYS A 174 4.22 -13.56 17.65
N SER A 175 5.15 -14.50 17.66
CA SER A 175 4.99 -15.83 17.05
C SER A 175 4.10 -16.79 17.85
N LYS A 176 3.81 -16.50 19.12
CA LYS A 176 2.95 -17.38 19.94
C LYS A 176 1.48 -17.22 19.57
N PHE A 177 0.98 -16.01 19.45
CA PHE A 177 -0.40 -15.74 19.05
C PHE A 177 -0.55 -15.42 17.56
N GLY A 178 0.51 -14.93 16.94
CA GLY A 178 0.49 -14.34 15.61
C GLY A 178 0.27 -12.83 15.66
N ALA A 179 1.04 -12.09 14.88
CA ALA A 179 0.89 -10.65 14.70
C ALA A 179 -0.51 -10.28 14.18
N ASN A 180 -1.10 -11.15 13.34
CA ASN A 180 -2.47 -11.02 12.86
C ASN A 180 -3.53 -11.14 13.97
N ALA A 181 -3.30 -11.99 14.98
CA ALA A 181 -4.22 -12.08 16.12
C ALA A 181 -4.20 -10.81 16.97
N ILE A 182 -3.00 -10.33 17.33
CA ILE A 182 -2.80 -9.14 18.17
C ILE A 182 -3.30 -7.90 17.46
N LEU A 183 -2.95 -7.73 16.18
CA LEU A 183 -3.33 -6.55 15.41
C LEU A 183 -4.85 -6.45 15.26
N GLY A 184 -5.55 -7.55 14.95
CA GLY A 184 -7.01 -7.52 14.77
C GLY A 184 -7.73 -6.98 16.01
N VAL A 185 -7.30 -7.41 17.20
CA VAL A 185 -7.83 -6.89 18.47
C VAL A 185 -7.41 -5.44 18.69
N SER A 186 -6.15 -5.10 18.45
CA SER A 186 -5.58 -3.74 18.59
C SER A 186 -6.36 -2.70 17.77
N LEU A 187 -6.67 -3.01 16.51
CA LEU A 187 -7.44 -2.16 15.60
C LEU A 187 -8.90 -2.00 16.07
N ALA A 188 -9.55 -3.10 16.49
CA ALA A 188 -10.93 -3.06 16.98
C ALA A 188 -11.05 -2.25 18.29
N VAL A 189 -10.05 -2.36 19.18
CA VAL A 189 -9.92 -1.53 20.39
C VAL A 189 -9.79 -0.05 20.03
N CYS A 190 -8.95 0.29 19.06
CA CYS A 190 -8.76 1.69 18.63
C CYS A 190 -10.06 2.30 18.08
N LYS A 191 -10.82 1.54 17.27
CA LYS A 191 -12.15 1.93 16.79
C LYS A 191 -13.14 2.15 17.94
N ALA A 192 -13.14 1.24 18.93
CA ALA A 192 -13.98 1.39 20.12
C ALA A 192 -13.58 2.58 20.99
N GLY A 193 -12.28 2.87 21.12
CA GLY A 193 -11.73 4.01 21.84
C GLY A 193 -12.16 5.35 21.23
N ALA A 194 -12.21 5.44 19.91
CA ALA A 194 -12.74 6.61 19.19
C ALA A 194 -14.22 6.85 19.51
N ALA A 195 -15.04 5.80 19.44
CA ALA A 195 -16.47 5.88 19.73
C ALA A 195 -16.77 6.15 21.21
N GLU A 196 -15.95 5.64 22.14
CA GLU A 196 -16.05 5.95 23.56
C GLU A 196 -15.85 7.45 23.83
N LYS A 197 -14.89 8.07 23.13
CA LYS A 197 -14.65 9.52 23.16
C LYS A 197 -15.66 10.34 22.34
N GLY A 198 -16.49 9.70 21.52
CA GLY A 198 -17.45 10.38 20.64
C GLY A 198 -16.79 11.19 19.51
N ILE A 199 -15.62 10.76 19.05
CA ILE A 199 -14.84 11.43 17.98
C ILE A 199 -14.58 10.49 16.80
N PRO A 200 -14.29 11.02 15.59
CA PRO A 200 -13.84 10.20 14.47
C PRO A 200 -12.52 9.47 14.76
N LEU A 201 -12.30 8.34 14.09
CA LEU A 201 -11.12 7.49 14.31
C LEU A 201 -9.81 8.23 14.04
N TYR A 202 -9.69 8.97 12.94
CA TYR A 202 -8.49 9.78 12.64
C TYR A 202 -8.13 10.75 13.78
N ARG A 203 -9.14 11.34 14.44
CA ARG A 203 -8.93 12.27 15.56
C ARG A 203 -8.50 11.52 16.82
N HIS A 204 -9.06 10.33 17.05
CA HIS A 204 -8.63 9.47 18.14
C HIS A 204 -7.16 9.04 17.97
N ILE A 205 -6.76 8.64 16.76
CA ILE A 205 -5.37 8.30 16.43
C ILE A 205 -4.46 9.52 16.61
N ALA A 206 -4.90 10.71 16.19
CA ALA A 206 -4.15 11.94 16.42
C ALA A 206 -3.91 12.22 17.91
N ASP A 207 -4.93 12.02 18.75
CA ASP A 207 -4.79 12.16 20.20
C ASP A 207 -3.79 11.15 20.79
N LEU A 208 -3.80 9.90 20.31
CA LEU A 208 -2.83 8.87 20.71
C LEU A 208 -1.40 9.22 20.29
N ALA A 209 -1.23 9.80 19.10
CA ALA A 209 0.08 10.22 18.59
C ALA A 209 0.60 11.51 19.24
N GLY A 210 -0.32 12.37 19.72
CA GLY A 210 -0.03 13.72 20.22
C GLY A 210 -0.10 14.81 19.15
N ASN A 211 -0.78 14.54 18.03
CA ASN A 211 -0.90 15.46 16.89
C ASN A 211 -2.12 16.37 17.06
N LYS A 212 -1.96 17.68 16.84
CA LYS A 212 -3.05 18.67 16.95
C LYS A 212 -3.63 18.98 15.58
N ASP A 213 -2.77 19.47 14.70
CA ASP A 213 -3.14 19.91 13.35
C ASP A 213 -3.02 18.71 12.40
N LEU A 214 -4.09 18.48 11.64
CA LEU A 214 -4.22 17.31 10.77
C LEU A 214 -3.89 17.67 9.34
N ILE A 215 -3.27 16.72 8.64
CA ILE A 215 -2.99 16.85 7.21
C ILE A 215 -3.59 15.69 6.41
N LEU A 216 -4.06 16.02 5.21
CA LEU A 216 -4.42 15.04 4.20
C LEU A 216 -3.18 14.63 3.38
N PRO A 217 -3.00 13.33 3.11
CA PRO A 217 -1.80 12.85 2.42
C PRO A 217 -1.82 13.10 0.91
N VAL A 218 -0.65 13.05 0.28
CA VAL A 218 -0.52 12.81 -1.16
C VAL A 218 -0.62 11.30 -1.41
N PRO A 219 -1.58 10.83 -2.22
CA PRO A 219 -1.69 9.41 -2.55
C PRO A 219 -0.67 9.00 -3.60
N ALA A 220 0.07 7.93 -3.33
CA ALA A 220 0.91 7.20 -4.26
C ALA A 220 0.12 6.02 -4.83
N PHE A 221 -0.33 6.17 -6.08
CA PHE A 221 -1.13 5.16 -6.77
C PHE A 221 -0.22 4.18 -7.48
N ASN A 222 -0.25 2.90 -7.10
CA ASN A 222 0.39 1.85 -7.88
C ASN A 222 -0.35 1.63 -9.21
N VAL A 223 0.34 1.80 -10.35
CA VAL A 223 -0.28 1.80 -11.69
C VAL A 223 0.36 0.84 -12.69
N ILE A 224 1.61 0.41 -12.47
CA ILE A 224 2.27 -0.66 -13.24
C ILE A 224 2.96 -1.61 -12.26
N ASN A 225 2.71 -2.90 -12.43
CA ASN A 225 3.25 -3.96 -11.59
C ASN A 225 4.33 -4.77 -12.34
N GLY A 226 5.39 -5.11 -11.64
CA GLY A 226 6.43 -6.05 -12.02
C GLY A 226 6.78 -6.97 -10.85
N GLY A 227 8.06 -7.35 -10.74
CA GLY A 227 8.58 -8.17 -9.63
C GLY A 227 7.74 -9.42 -9.38
N SER A 228 7.51 -9.71 -8.11
CA SER A 228 6.69 -10.84 -7.64
C SER A 228 5.17 -10.56 -7.71
N HIS A 229 4.76 -9.33 -8.04
CA HIS A 229 3.36 -8.92 -8.17
C HIS A 229 2.79 -9.12 -9.60
N ALA A 230 3.61 -9.53 -10.57
CA ALA A 230 3.19 -9.72 -11.96
C ALA A 230 3.97 -10.83 -12.68
N GLY A 231 3.28 -11.57 -13.56
CA GLY A 231 3.86 -12.61 -14.41
C GLY A 231 4.64 -12.12 -15.64
N ASN A 232 4.90 -10.81 -15.74
CA ASN A 232 5.77 -10.23 -16.80
C ASN A 232 7.25 -10.43 -16.46
N LYS A 233 8.19 -9.86 -17.23
CA LYS A 233 9.62 -9.95 -16.96
C LYS A 233 10.20 -8.80 -16.11
N LEU A 234 9.49 -7.68 -16.05
CA LEU A 234 9.86 -6.49 -15.28
C LEU A 234 10.30 -6.86 -13.86
N ALA A 235 11.53 -6.52 -13.48
CA ALA A 235 12.08 -6.91 -12.17
C ALA A 235 11.59 -6.03 -11.02
N MET A 236 11.49 -4.71 -11.23
CA MET A 236 11.00 -3.79 -10.20
C MET A 236 9.52 -4.00 -9.95
N GLN A 237 9.13 -3.97 -8.67
CA GLN A 237 7.82 -4.41 -8.25
C GLN A 237 6.70 -3.44 -8.63
N GLU A 238 6.91 -2.13 -8.46
CA GLU A 238 5.85 -1.13 -8.65
C GLU A 238 6.36 0.18 -9.19
N PHE A 239 5.51 0.77 -10.04
CA PHE A 239 5.67 2.13 -10.53
C PHE A 239 4.40 2.90 -10.19
N MET A 240 4.60 3.95 -9.40
CA MET A 240 3.53 4.74 -8.81
C MET A 240 3.48 6.14 -9.39
N ILE A 241 2.29 6.74 -9.39
CA ILE A 241 2.10 8.17 -9.67
C ILE A 241 1.65 8.90 -8.40
N LEU A 242 2.20 10.10 -8.20
CA LEU A 242 1.90 10.95 -7.04
C LEU A 242 1.47 12.34 -7.54
N PRO A 243 0.20 12.74 -7.39
CA PRO A 243 -0.31 14.03 -7.84
C PRO A 243 0.01 15.15 -6.82
N VAL A 244 1.30 15.41 -6.61
CA VAL A 244 1.81 16.41 -5.64
C VAL A 244 1.36 17.84 -5.92
N GLY A 245 0.98 18.17 -7.16
CA GLY A 245 0.45 19.47 -7.57
C GLY A 245 -1.06 19.63 -7.42
N ALA A 246 -1.75 18.66 -6.83
CA ALA A 246 -3.19 18.75 -6.57
C ALA A 246 -3.51 19.75 -5.43
N SER A 247 -4.61 20.49 -5.56
CA SER A 247 -5.01 21.48 -4.55
C SER A 247 -5.62 20.89 -3.27
N ASN A 248 -6.04 19.62 -3.31
CA ASN A 248 -6.63 18.88 -2.21
C ASN A 248 -6.72 17.39 -2.55
N PHE A 249 -7.01 16.54 -1.56
CA PHE A 249 -7.09 15.08 -1.73
C PHE A 249 -8.12 14.65 -2.78
N LYS A 250 -9.28 15.31 -2.86
CA LYS A 250 -10.30 14.98 -3.87
C LYS A 250 -9.77 15.20 -5.29
N GLU A 251 -9.03 16.29 -5.50
CA GLU A 251 -8.40 16.59 -6.78
C GLU A 251 -7.24 15.62 -7.08
N ALA A 252 -6.45 15.24 -6.07
CA ALA A 252 -5.42 14.20 -6.20
C ALA A 252 -6.02 12.88 -6.69
N MET A 253 -7.14 12.44 -6.11
CA MET A 253 -7.87 11.26 -6.55
C MET A 253 -8.37 11.35 -8.00
N ARG A 254 -8.86 12.52 -8.42
CA ARG A 254 -9.32 12.76 -9.80
C ARG A 254 -8.15 12.64 -10.78
N ILE A 255 -7.05 13.34 -10.51
CA ILE A 255 -5.84 13.32 -11.33
C ILE A 255 -5.30 11.90 -11.45
N GLY A 256 -5.15 11.18 -10.33
CA GLY A 256 -4.67 9.80 -10.34
C GLY A 256 -5.54 8.87 -11.19
N ALA A 257 -6.87 8.97 -11.06
CA ALA A 257 -7.80 8.16 -11.85
C ALA A 257 -7.75 8.48 -13.36
N GLU A 258 -7.62 9.76 -13.73
CA GLU A 258 -7.52 10.19 -15.14
C GLU A 258 -6.21 9.73 -15.77
N VAL A 259 -5.08 9.82 -15.06
CA VAL A 259 -3.78 9.29 -15.51
C VAL A 259 -3.85 7.76 -15.64
N TYR A 260 -4.44 7.05 -14.68
CA TYR A 260 -4.61 5.59 -14.72
C TYR A 260 -5.43 5.13 -15.95
N HIS A 261 -6.54 5.81 -16.27
CA HIS A 261 -7.33 5.48 -17.46
C HIS A 261 -6.62 5.83 -18.77
N ASN A 262 -5.83 6.91 -18.80
CA ASN A 262 -4.98 7.22 -19.96
C ASN A 262 -3.88 6.17 -20.13
N LEU A 263 -3.25 5.74 -19.05
CA LEU A 263 -2.27 4.65 -19.04
C LEU A 263 -2.88 3.36 -19.58
N LYS A 264 -4.09 3.00 -19.15
CA LYS A 264 -4.84 1.86 -19.70
C LYS A 264 -4.96 1.92 -21.22
N ALA A 265 -5.30 3.10 -21.76
CA ALA A 265 -5.44 3.31 -23.19
C ALA A 265 -4.09 3.20 -23.93
N VAL A 266 -3.01 3.76 -23.36
CA VAL A 266 -1.66 3.65 -23.91
C VAL A 266 -1.20 2.19 -23.95
N ILE A 267 -1.35 1.46 -22.83
CA ILE A 267 -1.01 0.04 -22.74
C ILE A 267 -1.83 -0.79 -23.73
N LYS A 268 -3.14 -0.56 -23.80
CA LYS A 268 -4.02 -1.26 -24.74
C LYS A 268 -3.57 -1.06 -26.19
N SER A 269 -3.17 0.16 -26.53
CA SER A 269 -2.74 0.50 -27.89
C SER A 269 -1.40 -0.16 -28.25
N LYS A 270 -0.47 -0.29 -27.29
CA LYS A 270 0.89 -0.78 -27.54
C LYS A 270 1.03 -2.31 -27.38
N TYR A 271 0.39 -2.88 -26.36
CA TYR A 271 0.55 -4.30 -25.99
C TYR A 271 -0.74 -5.11 -26.12
N GLY A 272 -1.83 -4.50 -26.58
CA GLY A 272 -3.12 -5.14 -26.75
C GLY A 272 -3.98 -5.16 -25.48
N LYS A 273 -5.22 -5.61 -25.63
CA LYS A 273 -6.24 -5.55 -24.57
C LYS A 273 -5.89 -6.39 -23.33
N ASP A 274 -5.21 -7.53 -23.52
CA ASP A 274 -4.94 -8.47 -22.43
C ASP A 274 -3.89 -7.92 -21.45
N ALA A 275 -3.02 -7.01 -21.92
CA ALA A 275 -2.08 -6.26 -21.08
C ALA A 275 -2.75 -5.24 -20.16
N THR A 276 -4.07 -5.01 -20.31
CA THR A 276 -4.86 -4.14 -19.40
C THR A 276 -5.52 -4.89 -18.24
N ASN A 277 -5.22 -6.17 -18.09
CA ASN A 277 -5.49 -6.89 -16.85
C ASN A 277 -4.65 -6.31 -15.71
N VAL A 278 -5.15 -6.45 -14.49
CA VAL A 278 -4.56 -5.83 -13.30
C VAL A 278 -3.98 -6.87 -12.36
N GLY A 279 -2.85 -6.55 -11.73
CA GLY A 279 -2.24 -7.35 -10.67
C GLY A 279 -2.98 -7.22 -9.34
N ASP A 280 -2.39 -7.73 -8.27
CA ASP A 280 -2.97 -7.79 -6.92
C ASP A 280 -3.41 -6.41 -6.41
N GLU A 281 -2.63 -5.38 -6.72
CA GLU A 281 -2.83 -4.00 -6.30
C GLU A 281 -3.46 -3.11 -7.39
N GLY A 282 -4.09 -3.72 -8.39
CA GLY A 282 -4.87 -2.97 -9.38
C GLY A 282 -4.05 -2.22 -10.45
N GLY A 283 -2.73 -2.12 -10.31
CA GLY A 283 -1.83 -1.70 -11.40
C GLY A 283 -1.82 -2.68 -12.57
N PHE A 284 -1.48 -2.19 -13.77
CA PHE A 284 -1.41 -3.01 -14.99
C PHE A 284 -0.14 -3.87 -15.02
N ALA A 285 -0.20 -5.02 -15.68
CA ALA A 285 0.96 -5.91 -15.86
C ALA A 285 1.31 -6.09 -17.35
N PRO A 286 1.74 -5.03 -18.07
CA PRO A 286 2.17 -5.18 -19.45
C PRO A 286 3.41 -6.08 -19.54
N ASN A 287 3.54 -6.78 -20.67
CA ASN A 287 4.67 -7.68 -20.90
C ASN A 287 5.93 -6.90 -21.32
N ILE A 288 6.49 -6.17 -20.36
CA ILE A 288 7.73 -5.39 -20.49
C ILE A 288 8.84 -6.03 -19.66
N LEU A 289 10.08 -5.85 -20.12
CA LEU A 289 11.30 -6.30 -19.44
C LEU A 289 12.05 -5.10 -18.84
N GLU A 290 12.27 -4.06 -19.64
CA GLU A 290 13.08 -2.91 -19.26
C GLU A 290 12.32 -1.96 -18.33
N ASN A 291 12.92 -1.63 -17.18
CA ASN A 291 12.32 -0.71 -16.20
C ASN A 291 12.12 0.70 -16.77
N ASN A 292 13.00 1.15 -17.67
CA ASN A 292 12.84 2.40 -18.41
C ASN A 292 11.55 2.43 -19.24
N GLU A 293 11.13 1.30 -19.80
CA GLU A 293 9.90 1.24 -20.61
C GLU A 293 8.65 1.49 -19.75
N ALA A 294 8.65 1.05 -18.49
CA ALA A 294 7.58 1.38 -17.54
C ALA A 294 7.51 2.89 -17.29
N LEU A 295 8.66 3.53 -17.06
CA LEU A 295 8.75 4.98 -16.83
C LEU A 295 8.32 5.80 -18.05
N GLU A 296 8.67 5.39 -19.27
CA GLU A 296 8.21 6.03 -20.51
C GLU A 296 6.69 5.90 -20.71
N LEU A 297 6.09 4.74 -20.36
CA LEU A 297 4.64 4.58 -20.39
C LEU A 297 3.94 5.54 -19.41
N LEU A 298 4.49 5.70 -18.20
CA LEU A 298 3.95 6.64 -17.21
C LEU A 298 4.06 8.08 -17.69
N LYS A 299 5.23 8.49 -18.17
CA LYS A 299 5.45 9.82 -18.72
C LYS A 299 4.45 10.12 -19.84
N SER A 300 4.30 9.20 -20.79
CA SER A 300 3.32 9.34 -21.89
C SER A 300 1.87 9.44 -21.38
N ALA A 301 1.51 8.68 -20.36
CA ALA A 301 0.17 8.70 -19.78
C ALA A 301 -0.13 10.01 -19.02
N ILE A 302 0.85 10.52 -18.26
CA ILE A 302 0.78 11.79 -17.54
C ILE A 302 0.65 12.95 -18.52
N GLU A 303 1.47 12.99 -19.57
CA GLU A 303 1.42 13.99 -20.63
C GLU A 303 0.07 13.98 -21.35
N LYS A 304 -0.43 12.80 -21.71
CA LYS A 304 -1.73 12.64 -22.37
C LYS A 304 -2.90 13.07 -21.49
N ALA A 305 -2.78 12.91 -20.17
CA ALA A 305 -3.77 13.38 -19.22
C ALA A 305 -3.69 14.89 -18.94
N GLY A 306 -2.62 15.57 -19.39
CA GLY A 306 -2.42 17.01 -19.21
C GLY A 306 -1.94 17.40 -17.82
N TYR A 307 -1.18 16.53 -17.13
CA TYR A 307 -0.76 16.72 -15.73
C TYR A 307 0.76 16.66 -15.50
N SER A 308 1.58 16.94 -16.53
CA SER A 308 3.05 16.88 -16.44
C SER A 308 3.66 17.83 -15.39
N ASP A 309 2.96 18.90 -15.02
CA ASP A 309 3.36 19.86 -13.99
C ASP A 309 2.84 19.50 -12.58
N LYS A 310 1.98 18.49 -12.46
CA LYS A 310 1.29 18.13 -11.21
C LYS A 310 1.60 16.73 -10.69
N VAL A 311 2.06 15.83 -11.55
CA VAL A 311 2.27 14.42 -11.22
C VAL A 311 3.74 14.07 -11.33
N VAL A 312 4.25 13.45 -10.26
CA VAL A 312 5.60 12.88 -10.17
C VAL A 312 5.50 11.36 -10.00
N ILE A 313 6.63 10.67 -10.08
CA ILE A 313 6.71 9.20 -10.06
C ILE A 313 7.38 8.73 -8.76
N GLY A 314 6.84 7.64 -8.21
CA GLY A 314 7.46 6.84 -7.16
C GLY A 314 7.71 5.42 -7.65
N MET A 315 8.65 4.71 -7.04
CA MET A 315 8.97 3.32 -7.41
C MET A 315 9.13 2.49 -6.16
N ASP A 316 8.59 1.27 -6.16
CA ASP A 316 9.00 0.19 -5.24
C ASP A 316 9.77 -0.84 -6.05
N VAL A 317 11.06 -0.95 -5.74
CA VAL A 317 11.96 -1.85 -6.43
C VAL A 317 11.82 -3.27 -5.86
N ALA A 318 11.63 -3.43 -4.55
CA ALA A 318 11.69 -4.69 -3.82
C ALA A 318 12.97 -5.51 -4.13
N ALA A 319 14.14 -4.87 -4.04
CA ALA A 319 15.39 -5.45 -4.54
C ALA A 319 15.84 -6.76 -3.87
N SER A 320 15.36 -7.03 -2.65
CA SER A 320 15.56 -8.30 -1.95
C SER A 320 15.09 -9.51 -2.78
N GLU A 321 14.01 -9.36 -3.56
CA GLU A 321 13.42 -10.45 -4.36
C GLU A 321 14.37 -10.94 -5.47
N PHE A 322 15.23 -10.06 -5.97
CA PHE A 322 16.18 -10.34 -7.04
C PHE A 322 17.65 -10.19 -6.62
N PHE A 323 17.92 -10.12 -5.31
CA PHE A 323 19.27 -10.20 -4.78
C PHE A 323 19.80 -11.64 -4.87
N ARG A 324 20.95 -11.81 -5.51
CA ARG A 324 21.59 -13.11 -5.78
C ARG A 324 23.09 -12.99 -5.57
N LYS A 325 23.62 -13.76 -4.62
CA LYS A 325 25.09 -13.91 -4.40
C LYS A 325 25.83 -12.57 -4.27
N GLY A 326 25.27 -11.60 -3.53
CA GLY A 326 25.90 -10.28 -3.33
C GLY A 326 25.71 -9.30 -4.50
N LYS A 327 24.84 -9.63 -5.46
CA LYS A 327 24.54 -8.85 -6.67
C LYS A 327 23.04 -8.88 -6.95
N TYR A 328 22.60 -8.18 -7.99
CA TYR A 328 21.18 -8.03 -8.35
C TYR A 328 20.90 -8.53 -9.77
N ASP A 329 19.80 -9.26 -9.93
CA ASP A 329 19.36 -9.83 -11.21
C ASP A 329 18.07 -9.16 -11.73
N LEU A 330 18.22 -8.19 -12.65
CA LEU A 330 17.08 -7.48 -13.23
C LEU A 330 16.23 -8.31 -14.23
N ASP A 331 16.54 -9.59 -14.42
CA ASP A 331 15.72 -10.52 -15.21
C ASP A 331 15.52 -11.85 -14.44
N PHE A 332 15.44 -11.79 -13.09
CA PHE A 332 15.36 -12.95 -12.20
C PHE A 332 14.19 -13.93 -12.45
N LYS A 333 13.18 -13.50 -13.22
CA LYS A 333 12.04 -14.32 -13.64
C LYS A 333 12.32 -15.19 -14.87
N SER A 334 13.40 -14.90 -15.59
CA SER A 334 13.97 -15.78 -16.62
C SER A 334 14.96 -16.77 -15.98
N PRO A 335 15.30 -17.89 -16.65
CA PRO A 335 16.28 -18.85 -16.15
C PRO A 335 17.57 -18.18 -15.64
N ASP A 336 18.09 -18.68 -14.52
CA ASP A 336 19.21 -18.06 -13.80
C ASP A 336 20.47 -17.95 -14.66
N ASP A 337 21.05 -16.74 -14.75
CA ASP A 337 22.31 -16.48 -15.44
C ASP A 337 23.18 -15.50 -14.63
N PRO A 338 24.19 -15.99 -13.88
CA PRO A 338 25.07 -15.15 -13.08
C PRO A 338 25.86 -14.08 -13.86
N ASN A 339 25.97 -14.19 -15.19
CA ASN A 339 26.70 -13.21 -16.01
C ASN A 339 25.94 -11.89 -16.17
N ARG A 340 24.61 -11.90 -16.03
CA ARG A 340 23.79 -10.69 -16.13
C ARG A 340 23.65 -9.93 -14.81
N TYR A 341 24.13 -10.49 -13.71
CA TYR A 341 24.03 -9.87 -12.40
C TYR A 341 24.86 -8.59 -12.32
N ILE A 342 24.27 -7.54 -11.75
CA ILE A 342 24.91 -6.23 -11.55
C ILE A 342 25.20 -5.98 -10.07
N SER A 343 26.25 -5.21 -9.77
CA SER A 343 26.54 -4.81 -8.39
C SER A 343 25.55 -3.75 -7.89
N GLY A 344 25.49 -3.56 -6.56
CA GLY A 344 24.74 -2.45 -5.95
C GLY A 344 25.12 -1.09 -6.54
N ASP A 345 26.41 -0.85 -6.79
CA ASP A 345 26.89 0.38 -7.44
C ASP A 345 26.28 0.60 -8.83
N LYS A 346 26.29 -0.41 -9.70
CA LYS A 346 25.70 -0.32 -11.04
C LYS A 346 24.18 -0.14 -10.99
N LEU A 347 23.53 -0.75 -10.01
CA LEU A 347 22.10 -0.58 -9.79
C LEU A 347 21.78 0.84 -9.29
N GLY A 348 22.60 1.41 -8.40
CA GLY A 348 22.52 2.81 -7.98
C GLY A 348 22.73 3.80 -9.13
N GLU A 349 23.68 3.53 -10.04
CA GLU A 349 23.88 4.32 -11.27
C GLU A 349 22.64 4.28 -12.19
N LEU A 350 21.99 3.10 -12.29
CA LEU A 350 20.74 2.96 -13.04
C LEU A 350 19.64 3.83 -12.44
N TYR A 351 19.45 3.84 -11.11
CA TYR A 351 18.48 4.70 -10.46
C TYR A 351 18.77 6.19 -10.64
N GLN A 352 20.04 6.60 -10.57
CA GLN A 352 20.44 7.99 -10.87
C GLN A 352 20.06 8.38 -12.29
N SER A 353 20.17 7.45 -13.26
CA SER A 353 19.70 7.69 -14.62
C SER A 353 18.18 7.89 -14.68
N PHE A 354 17.41 7.17 -13.87
CA PHE A 354 15.95 7.34 -13.81
C PHE A 354 15.58 8.69 -13.23
N ILE A 355 16.19 9.08 -12.10
CA ILE A 355 15.98 10.37 -11.45
C ILE A 355 16.33 11.53 -12.38
N LYS A 356 17.36 11.37 -13.22
CA LYS A 356 17.76 12.39 -14.18
C LYS A 356 16.78 12.55 -15.34
N ASN A 357 16.20 11.45 -15.83
CA ASN A 357 15.45 11.42 -17.09
C ASN A 357 13.92 11.47 -16.89
N TYR A 358 13.44 11.17 -15.68
CA TYR A 358 12.02 11.10 -15.34
C TYR A 358 11.77 11.83 -14.01
N PRO A 359 10.53 12.30 -13.74
CA PRO A 359 10.19 12.98 -12.49
C PRO A 359 10.06 12.01 -11.30
N VAL A 360 11.07 11.16 -11.08
CA VAL A 360 11.12 10.22 -9.95
C VAL A 360 11.54 10.96 -8.70
N VAL A 361 10.67 10.96 -7.68
CA VAL A 361 10.90 11.67 -6.41
C VAL A 361 10.97 10.75 -5.19
N SER A 362 10.63 9.47 -5.36
CA SER A 362 10.65 8.47 -4.29
C SER A 362 11.05 7.10 -4.83
N ILE A 363 12.03 6.45 -4.19
CA ILE A 363 12.41 5.06 -4.46
C ILE A 363 12.38 4.27 -3.16
N GLU A 364 11.59 3.21 -3.14
CA GLU A 364 11.46 2.25 -2.05
C GLU A 364 12.27 0.99 -2.36
N ASP A 365 12.91 0.44 -1.31
CA ASP A 365 13.72 -0.78 -1.34
C ASP A 365 14.67 -0.91 -2.55
N PRO A 366 15.51 0.11 -2.83
CA PRO A 366 16.45 0.10 -3.96
C PRO A 366 17.47 -1.03 -3.90
N PHE A 367 17.75 -1.58 -2.72
CA PHE A 367 18.75 -2.62 -2.45
C PHE A 367 18.21 -3.65 -1.45
N ASP A 368 18.91 -4.78 -1.34
CA ASP A 368 18.55 -5.86 -0.43
C ASP A 368 18.43 -5.38 1.02
N GLN A 369 17.52 -6.00 1.77
CA GLN A 369 17.22 -5.67 3.16
C GLN A 369 18.43 -5.68 4.11
N ASP A 370 19.54 -6.34 3.77
CA ASP A 370 20.77 -6.33 4.58
C ASP A 370 22.00 -5.70 3.88
N ASP A 371 21.84 -5.13 2.67
CA ASP A 371 22.89 -4.42 1.93
C ASP A 371 23.09 -2.97 2.42
N TRP A 372 23.27 -2.82 3.73
CA TRP A 372 23.36 -1.55 4.45
C TRP A 372 24.38 -0.55 3.86
N GLU A 373 25.50 -1.06 3.34
CA GLU A 373 26.55 -0.24 2.74
C GLU A 373 26.06 0.44 1.47
N THR A 374 25.40 -0.31 0.59
CA THR A 374 24.89 0.22 -0.68
C THR A 374 23.74 1.21 -0.44
N TRP A 375 22.83 0.91 0.50
CA TRP A 375 21.79 1.86 0.94
C TRP A 375 22.39 3.21 1.38
N SER A 376 23.34 3.15 2.32
CA SER A 376 23.96 4.36 2.89
C SER A 376 24.74 5.15 1.84
N LYS A 377 25.47 4.46 0.96
CA LYS A 377 26.20 5.07 -0.15
C LYS A 377 25.24 5.77 -1.11
N PHE A 378 24.17 5.10 -1.53
CA PHE A 378 23.21 5.66 -2.48
C PHE A 378 22.49 6.88 -1.92
N LEU A 379 22.12 6.88 -0.63
CA LEU A 379 21.48 8.04 0.00
C LEU A 379 22.35 9.30 -0.10
N THR A 380 23.68 9.19 -0.05
CA THR A 380 24.58 10.35 -0.19
C THR A 380 24.66 10.91 -1.62
N GLN A 381 24.20 10.15 -2.62
CA GLN A 381 24.33 10.47 -4.05
C GLN A 381 23.07 11.13 -4.64
N VAL A 382 21.94 11.10 -3.92
CA VAL A 382 20.65 11.55 -4.44
C VAL A 382 19.94 12.51 -3.47
N GLN A 383 19.07 13.36 -4.00
CA GLN A 383 18.25 14.31 -3.24
C GLN A 383 16.76 14.02 -3.43
N ILE A 384 16.38 12.76 -3.26
CA ILE A 384 14.99 12.29 -3.35
C ILE A 384 14.61 11.52 -2.08
N GLN A 385 13.33 11.16 -1.96
CA GLN A 385 12.89 10.26 -0.91
C GLN A 385 13.40 8.84 -1.17
N ILE A 386 14.05 8.25 -0.17
CA ILE A 386 14.47 6.84 -0.13
C ILE A 386 13.70 6.17 0.99
N VAL A 387 12.84 5.24 0.63
CA VAL A 387 11.91 4.59 1.56
C VAL A 387 12.46 3.22 1.94
N GLY A 388 12.57 2.94 3.24
CA GLY A 388 12.86 1.60 3.74
C GLY A 388 11.58 0.85 4.10
N ASP A 389 11.30 -0.24 3.39
CA ASP A 389 10.22 -1.20 3.67
C ASP A 389 10.79 -2.48 4.26
N ASP A 390 11.29 -3.43 3.46
CA ASP A 390 11.95 -4.66 3.96
C ASP A 390 13.19 -4.33 4.79
N LEU A 391 13.85 -3.21 4.51
CA LEU A 391 14.94 -2.70 5.34
C LEU A 391 14.47 -2.40 6.77
N THR A 392 13.27 -1.88 6.98
CA THR A 392 12.85 -1.41 8.31
C THR A 392 11.79 -2.28 8.96
N VAL A 393 10.98 -2.98 8.17
CA VAL A 393 9.85 -3.84 8.54
C VAL A 393 8.97 -3.24 9.64
N THR A 394 8.81 -1.91 9.64
CA THR A 394 8.13 -1.14 10.70
C THR A 394 8.67 -1.45 12.12
N ASN A 395 9.89 -1.96 12.25
CA ASN A 395 10.50 -2.41 13.50
C ASN A 395 11.40 -1.31 14.10
N PRO A 396 11.12 -0.82 15.33
CA PRO A 396 11.89 0.25 15.95
C PRO A 396 13.41 0.00 16.02
N LYS A 397 13.86 -1.25 16.22
CA LYS A 397 15.30 -1.57 16.26
C LYS A 397 15.96 -1.38 14.90
N ARG A 398 15.29 -1.83 13.83
CA ARG A 398 15.76 -1.68 12.45
C ARG A 398 15.70 -0.23 11.98
N ILE A 399 14.65 0.50 12.34
CA ILE A 399 14.53 1.94 12.09
C ILE A 399 15.69 2.68 12.75
N GLN A 400 15.96 2.41 14.03
CA GLN A 400 17.08 3.02 14.76
C GLN A 400 18.44 2.72 14.08
N GLN A 401 18.67 1.47 13.69
CA GLN A 401 19.88 1.08 12.95
C GLN A 401 20.00 1.80 11.61
N ALA A 402 18.89 1.94 10.88
CA ALA A 402 18.85 2.62 9.59
C ALA A 402 19.08 4.13 9.71
N VAL A 403 18.59 4.76 10.79
CA VAL A 403 18.91 6.15 11.16
C VAL A 403 20.41 6.29 11.43
N GLU A 404 20.99 5.44 12.26
CA GLU A 404 22.42 5.48 12.62
C GLU A 404 23.33 5.31 11.41
N LYS A 405 22.96 4.40 10.51
CA LYS A 405 23.70 4.13 9.28
C LYS A 405 23.42 5.16 8.17
N LYS A 406 22.40 6.01 8.33
CA LYS A 406 21.92 6.91 7.27
C LYS A 406 21.58 6.14 5.99
N ALA A 407 20.81 5.05 6.15
CA ALA A 407 20.49 4.14 5.06
C ALA A 407 19.33 4.63 4.19
N CYS A 408 18.33 5.26 4.79
CA CYS A 408 17.17 5.84 4.09
C CYS A 408 16.72 7.14 4.78
N ASN A 409 15.70 7.81 4.24
CA ASN A 409 15.15 9.04 4.81
C ASN A 409 13.61 9.04 4.90
N CYS A 410 12.99 7.87 4.69
CA CYS A 410 11.56 7.66 4.85
C CYS A 410 11.29 6.23 5.31
N LEU A 411 10.30 6.08 6.20
CA LEU A 411 9.76 4.80 6.65
C LEU A 411 8.53 4.42 5.80
N LEU A 412 8.47 3.20 5.29
CA LEU A 412 7.17 2.62 4.91
C LEU A 412 6.52 2.00 6.15
N LEU A 413 5.34 2.49 6.54
CA LEU A 413 4.65 2.06 7.75
C LEU A 413 3.53 1.09 7.39
N LYS A 414 3.74 -0.19 7.70
CA LYS A 414 2.76 -1.27 7.56
C LYS A 414 2.41 -1.81 8.94
N VAL A 415 1.21 -1.52 9.41
CA VAL A 415 0.79 -1.85 10.79
C VAL A 415 0.88 -3.33 11.14
N ASN A 416 0.71 -4.22 10.16
CA ASN A 416 0.78 -5.67 10.36
C ASN A 416 2.21 -6.21 10.37
N GLN A 417 3.21 -5.46 9.87
CA GLN A 417 4.62 -5.84 10.02
C GLN A 417 5.10 -5.70 11.46
N ILE A 418 4.51 -4.78 12.24
CA ILE A 418 4.84 -4.62 13.66
C ILE A 418 3.82 -5.25 14.59
N GLY A 419 2.53 -5.27 14.23
CA GLY A 419 1.49 -6.09 14.88
C GLY A 419 0.64 -5.40 15.94
N SER A 420 0.82 -4.10 16.21
CA SER A 420 -0.09 -3.32 17.07
C SER A 420 -0.16 -1.85 16.66
N VAL A 421 -1.27 -1.18 17.00
CA VAL A 421 -1.45 0.27 16.76
C VAL A 421 -0.42 1.08 17.55
N THR A 422 -0.19 0.73 18.82
CA THR A 422 0.78 1.44 19.68
C THR A 422 2.19 1.40 19.12
N GLU A 423 2.69 0.21 18.74
CA GLU A 423 4.05 0.09 18.18
C GLU A 423 4.15 0.78 16.81
N SER A 424 3.07 0.79 16.02
CA SER A 424 3.01 1.54 14.75
C SER A 424 3.14 3.05 14.96
N ILE A 425 2.40 3.61 15.92
CA ILE A 425 2.52 5.03 16.29
C ILE A 425 3.94 5.34 16.78
N GLN A 426 4.55 4.46 17.58
CA GLN A 426 5.92 4.62 18.05
C GLN A 426 6.94 4.60 16.92
N ALA A 427 6.80 3.68 15.95
CA ALA A 427 7.66 3.63 14.76
C ALA A 427 7.53 4.91 13.92
N CYS A 428 6.32 5.41 13.70
CA CYS A 428 6.07 6.68 13.03
C CYS A 428 6.79 7.84 13.73
N LYS A 429 6.63 7.95 15.06
CA LYS A 429 7.24 9.02 15.85
C LYS A 429 8.77 8.92 15.85
N LEU A 430 9.32 7.71 15.89
CA LEU A 430 10.76 7.50 15.79
C LEU A 430 11.31 8.01 14.46
N ALA A 431 10.65 7.68 13.34
CA ALA A 431 11.02 8.20 12.03
C ALA A 431 10.91 9.73 11.95
N GLN A 432 9.74 10.30 12.30
CA GLN A 432 9.49 11.75 12.24
C GLN A 432 10.45 12.55 13.13
N SER A 433 10.77 12.06 14.33
CA SER A 433 11.71 12.73 15.25
C SER A 433 13.15 12.72 14.76
N ASN A 434 13.51 11.80 13.85
CA ASN A 434 14.80 11.76 13.16
C ASN A 434 14.77 12.48 11.81
N GLY A 435 13.72 13.25 11.52
CA GLY A 435 13.59 14.05 10.30
C GLY A 435 13.25 13.22 9.06
N TRP A 436 12.74 12.00 9.22
CA TRP A 436 12.31 11.17 8.11
C TRP A 436 10.86 11.42 7.73
N GLY A 437 10.55 11.20 6.45
CA GLY A 437 9.18 10.99 6.00
C GLY A 437 8.60 9.68 6.53
N VAL A 438 7.27 9.56 6.51
CA VAL A 438 6.58 8.29 6.77
C VAL A 438 5.52 8.11 5.70
N MET A 439 5.49 6.96 5.04
CA MET A 439 4.46 6.59 4.07
C MET A 439 3.65 5.45 4.63
N VAL A 440 2.40 5.72 5.01
CA VAL A 440 1.48 4.66 5.45
C VAL A 440 1.13 3.80 4.24
N SER A 441 1.23 2.48 4.39
CA SER A 441 1.10 1.57 3.27
C SER A 441 0.10 0.46 3.54
N HIS A 442 -0.61 0.08 2.48
CA HIS A 442 -1.42 -1.12 2.40
C HIS A 442 -0.56 -2.40 2.35
N ARG A 443 -1.21 -3.56 2.20
CA ARG A 443 -0.55 -4.80 1.73
C ARG A 443 -1.22 -5.31 0.45
N SER A 444 -0.53 -6.19 -0.27
CA SER A 444 -1.08 -6.82 -1.47
C SER A 444 -2.34 -7.66 -1.21
N GLY A 445 -2.47 -8.27 -0.02
CA GLY A 445 -3.69 -8.92 0.47
C GLY A 445 -4.50 -8.01 1.40
N GLU A 446 -5.09 -6.94 0.86
CA GLU A 446 -5.94 -6.03 1.62
C GLU A 446 -7.35 -6.57 1.91
N THR A 447 -8.08 -5.87 2.79
CA THR A 447 -9.48 -6.15 3.14
C THR A 447 -10.39 -4.96 2.78
N GLU A 448 -11.66 -5.00 3.16
CA GLU A 448 -12.54 -3.83 3.10
C GLU A 448 -12.32 -2.83 4.24
N ASP A 449 -11.42 -3.13 5.18
CA ASP A 449 -11.12 -2.26 6.31
C ASP A 449 -10.40 -0.98 5.85
N THR A 450 -10.88 0.17 6.31
CA THR A 450 -10.35 1.49 5.93
C THR A 450 -9.43 2.10 6.98
N PHE A 451 -8.98 1.33 7.99
CA PHE A 451 -8.21 1.85 9.14
C PHE A 451 -7.00 2.71 8.75
N ILE A 452 -6.23 2.29 7.74
CA ILE A 452 -5.01 3.01 7.35
C ILE A 452 -5.29 4.41 6.79
N ALA A 453 -6.51 4.66 6.28
CA ALA A 453 -6.94 5.99 5.83
C ALA A 453 -7.15 6.97 7.00
N ASP A 454 -7.67 6.49 8.13
CA ASP A 454 -7.72 7.26 9.37
C ASP A 454 -6.33 7.39 10.02
N LEU A 455 -5.52 6.34 9.92
CA LEU A 455 -4.16 6.29 10.47
C LEU A 455 -3.25 7.35 9.85
N VAL A 456 -3.20 7.44 8.52
CA VAL A 456 -2.33 8.41 7.81
C VAL A 456 -2.67 9.85 8.19
N VAL A 457 -3.96 10.16 8.33
CA VAL A 457 -4.44 11.48 8.74
C VAL A 457 -4.12 11.74 10.21
N GLY A 458 -4.38 10.76 11.09
CA GLY A 458 -4.11 10.90 12.52
C GLY A 458 -2.62 11.01 12.86
N LEU A 459 -1.77 10.31 12.11
CA LEU A 459 -0.32 10.35 12.24
C LEU A 459 0.33 11.55 11.54
N CYS A 460 -0.44 12.29 10.74
CA CYS A 460 0.03 13.45 9.99
C CYS A 460 1.28 13.13 9.16
N THR A 461 1.27 12.02 8.42
CA THR A 461 2.47 11.59 7.68
C THR A 461 2.62 12.27 6.33
N GLY A 462 1.53 12.77 5.75
CA GLY A 462 1.52 13.56 4.52
C GLY A 462 1.59 12.74 3.23
N GLN A 463 1.70 11.41 3.32
CA GLN A 463 1.75 10.51 2.16
C GLN A 463 1.23 9.11 2.51
N ASP A 464 0.48 8.52 1.58
CA ASP A 464 -0.04 7.16 1.66
C ASP A 464 0.18 6.40 0.34
N ARG A 465 0.43 5.08 0.41
CA ARG A 465 0.47 4.19 -0.75
C ARG A 465 -0.81 3.38 -0.85
N GLY A 466 -1.43 3.42 -2.02
CA GLY A 466 -2.69 2.73 -2.30
C GLY A 466 -2.75 2.09 -3.68
N ALA A 467 -3.65 1.12 -3.83
CA ALA A 467 -3.92 0.43 -5.09
C ALA A 467 -4.75 1.33 -6.03
N ALA A 468 -4.35 1.45 -7.30
CA ALA A 468 -5.21 2.05 -8.30
C ALA A 468 -6.25 1.03 -8.80
N GLY A 469 -7.54 1.36 -8.78
CA GLY A 469 -8.55 0.58 -9.51
C GLY A 469 -9.12 -0.67 -8.82
N ARG A 470 -8.82 -0.92 -7.53
CA ARG A 470 -9.52 -1.92 -6.70
C ARG A 470 -10.10 -1.28 -5.42
N GLN A 471 -11.32 -1.66 -5.04
CA GLN A 471 -12.01 -1.09 -3.87
C GLN A 471 -11.21 -1.27 -2.57
N SER A 472 -10.50 -2.39 -2.42
CA SER A 472 -9.72 -2.74 -1.22
C SER A 472 -8.42 -1.94 -1.04
N GLY A 473 -7.96 -1.19 -2.04
CA GLY A 473 -6.74 -0.38 -1.88
C GLY A 473 -6.90 1.09 -2.23
N VAL A 474 -8.12 1.57 -2.46
CA VAL A 474 -8.38 3.01 -2.43
C VAL A 474 -8.50 3.43 -0.96
N CYS A 475 -7.43 3.99 -0.40
CA CYS A 475 -7.50 4.75 0.84
C CYS A 475 -8.52 5.88 0.65
N ARG A 476 -9.74 5.71 1.20
CA ARG A 476 -10.76 6.75 1.22
C ARG A 476 -10.90 7.24 2.64
N PRO A 477 -10.18 8.29 3.05
CA PRO A 477 -10.58 9.01 4.24
C PRO A 477 -12.00 9.54 3.98
N GLN A 478 -13.00 8.97 4.67
CA GLN A 478 -14.37 9.49 4.66
C GLN A 478 -14.41 10.75 5.53
N ILE A 479 -13.71 11.80 5.11
CA ILE A 479 -13.71 13.07 5.81
C ILE A 479 -14.95 13.84 5.34
N PRO A 480 -15.93 14.13 6.23
CA PRO A 480 -17.01 15.05 5.89
C PRO A 480 -16.40 16.41 5.47
N PRO A 481 -17.08 17.20 4.60
CA PRO A 481 -16.54 18.46 4.10
C PRO A 481 -15.98 19.30 5.25
N PRO A 482 -14.83 19.96 5.04
CA PRO A 482 -13.99 20.45 6.13
C PRO A 482 -14.80 21.39 7.01
N SER A 483 -15.02 21.00 8.26
CA SER A 483 -15.22 21.94 9.36
C SER A 483 -13.88 22.57 9.71
N GLY A 484 -13.26 23.27 8.75
CA GLY A 484 -12.15 24.21 8.95
C GLY A 484 -10.87 23.75 9.67
N GLN A 485 -10.59 22.45 9.84
CA GLN A 485 -9.47 21.97 10.69
C GLN A 485 -8.49 20.95 10.06
N VAL A 486 -8.58 20.67 8.75
CA VAL A 486 -7.65 19.74 8.07
C VAL A 486 -7.03 20.43 6.86
N GLU A 487 -5.71 20.58 6.87
CA GLU A 487 -4.95 21.21 5.78
C GLU A 487 -4.45 20.16 4.77
N ALA A 488 -4.20 20.57 3.53
CA ALA A 488 -3.51 19.70 2.57
C ALA A 488 -2.01 19.62 2.95
N ALA A 489 -1.39 18.45 2.81
CA ALA A 489 0.05 18.34 3.00
C ALA A 489 0.80 19.31 2.07
N PRO A 490 1.83 20.03 2.56
CA PRO A 490 2.74 20.73 1.65
C PRO A 490 3.36 19.67 0.74
N GLY A 491 3.31 19.87 -0.58
CA GLY A 491 3.88 18.92 -1.53
C GLY A 491 5.33 18.57 -1.18
N LEU A 492 5.76 17.34 -1.49
CA LEU A 492 7.08 16.77 -1.17
C LEU A 492 8.20 17.82 -1.40
N GLN A 493 8.67 18.48 -0.33
CA GLN A 493 9.77 19.42 -0.44
C GLN A 493 11.09 18.68 -0.20
N PRO A 494 12.09 18.83 -1.08
CA PRO A 494 13.43 18.34 -0.77
C PRO A 494 13.97 19.12 0.45
N HIS A 495 14.29 18.40 1.52
CA HIS A 495 14.87 19.01 2.72
C HIS A 495 16.32 19.46 2.49
N PRO A 496 16.71 20.66 2.96
CA PRO A 496 18.10 21.10 2.91
C PRO A 496 18.95 20.32 3.92
N SER A 497 20.04 19.73 3.45
CA SER A 497 21.05 19.05 4.26
C SER A 497 21.85 20.04 5.12
N GLY A 498 21.39 20.27 6.35
CA GLY A 498 22.15 20.99 7.38
C GLY A 498 22.82 20.01 8.34
N ALA A 499 24.03 19.56 8.03
CA ALA A 499 24.88 18.87 9.01
C ALA A 499 25.19 19.82 10.18
N ARG A 500 24.61 19.56 11.36
CA ARG A 500 25.15 20.10 12.62
C ARG A 500 26.25 19.17 13.09
N GLU A 501 27.47 19.70 13.19
CA GLU A 501 28.59 19.01 13.83
C GLU A 501 28.25 18.69 15.31
N PRO A 502 28.60 17.50 15.82
CA PRO A 502 28.41 17.18 17.22
C PRO A 502 29.49 17.87 18.08
N GLN A 503 29.07 18.76 18.98
CA GLN A 503 29.93 19.23 20.06
C GLN A 503 30.16 18.09 21.04
N GLY A 504 31.44 17.75 21.26
CA GLY A 504 31.87 16.64 22.12
C GLY A 504 31.54 16.84 23.60
N GLU A 505 31.17 15.73 24.23
CA GLU A 505 31.03 15.57 25.67
C GLU A 505 32.37 15.77 26.40
N ARG A 506 32.33 16.54 27.48
CA ARG A 506 33.26 16.42 28.61
C ARG A 506 32.46 16.41 29.91
N ASP A 507 32.81 15.44 30.75
CA ASP A 507 32.21 15.08 32.04
C ASP A 507 32.08 16.23 33.07
N PRO A 508 31.19 16.07 34.08
CA PRO A 508 30.75 17.15 34.97
C PRO A 508 31.65 17.31 36.21
N PRO A 509 31.52 18.44 36.94
CA PRO A 509 31.28 18.29 38.37
C PRO A 509 30.31 19.30 39.03
N THR A 510 29.50 18.75 39.94
CA THR A 510 29.12 19.26 41.29
C THR A 510 28.27 20.52 41.51
N CYS A 511 27.11 20.30 42.13
CA CYS A 511 26.46 20.97 43.30
C CYS A 511 26.40 22.51 43.45
N SER A 512 25.17 23.02 43.26
CA SER A 512 24.39 23.95 44.14
C SER A 512 24.86 25.41 44.35
N PRO A 513 23.99 26.30 44.89
CA PRO A 513 22.94 27.05 44.19
C PRO A 513 23.20 28.58 44.34
N LEU A 514 22.29 29.46 43.88
CA LEU A 514 21.85 30.71 44.53
C LEU A 514 21.17 31.67 43.52
N LEU A 515 20.04 32.24 43.98
CA LEU A 515 19.37 33.51 43.64
C LEU A 515 19.52 34.07 42.21
N GLY A 516 18.46 34.30 41.45
CA GLY A 516 17.27 35.04 41.83
C GLY A 516 17.40 36.50 41.42
N ARG A 517 16.68 36.93 40.37
CA ARG A 517 15.88 38.17 40.34
C ARG A 517 15.21 38.39 38.98
N ARG A 518 13.97 38.86 39.10
CA ARG A 518 13.07 39.37 38.08
C ARG A 518 13.59 40.68 37.46
N LEU A 519 13.10 40.98 36.26
CA LEU A 519 12.37 42.19 35.82
C LEU A 519 12.66 42.40 34.33
N HIS A 520 11.66 42.18 33.46
CA HIS A 520 10.74 43.18 32.92
C HIS A 520 11.37 44.26 32.02
N ASN A 521 10.79 44.30 30.81
CA ASN A 521 10.36 45.47 30.05
C ASN A 521 11.18 45.97 28.84
N THR A 522 10.43 46.02 27.73
CA THR A 522 10.24 47.12 26.77
C THR A 522 11.24 47.34 25.63
N ALA A 523 10.67 47.22 24.42
CA ALA A 523 11.03 47.89 23.16
C ALA A 523 11.14 49.44 23.33
N PRO A 524 11.59 50.31 22.36
CA PRO A 524 11.26 50.27 20.92
C PRO A 524 12.24 50.92 19.89
N HIS A 525 11.85 50.83 18.61
CA HIS A 525 12.05 51.70 17.42
C HIS A 525 13.32 52.55 17.15
N GLY A 526 13.75 52.55 15.87
CA GLY A 526 14.46 53.67 15.23
C GLY A 526 14.78 53.45 13.74
N ARG A 527 14.20 54.28 12.85
CA ARG A 527 14.53 54.41 11.40
C ARG A 527 15.76 55.30 11.21
N GLN A 528 16.47 55.16 10.09
CA GLN A 528 16.85 56.24 9.14
C GLN A 528 17.72 55.68 7.99
N GLY A 529 17.48 56.13 6.77
CA GLY A 529 18.31 55.86 5.59
C GLY A 529 18.92 57.14 5.04
N TRP A 530 19.94 57.04 4.18
CA TRP A 530 20.48 58.15 3.36
C TRP A 530 21.14 57.63 2.06
N LEU A 531 20.74 58.26 0.95
CA LEU A 531 21.45 58.66 -0.29
C LEU A 531 22.22 57.68 -1.22
N ASP A 532 21.79 57.73 -2.49
CA ASP A 532 22.54 57.57 -3.76
C ASP A 532 23.16 58.94 -4.18
N PRO A 533 24.13 59.08 -5.13
CA PRO A 533 23.84 58.83 -6.57
C PRO A 533 25.01 58.61 -7.60
N LEU A 534 24.65 58.09 -8.80
CA LEU A 534 25.20 58.32 -10.19
C LEU A 534 26.61 57.77 -10.57
N LEU A 535 26.95 57.22 -11.75
CA LEU A 535 26.67 57.49 -13.19
C LEU A 535 26.89 56.19 -14.06
N VAL A 536 26.05 55.82 -15.07
CA VAL A 536 26.09 56.08 -16.56
C VAL A 536 27.23 55.34 -17.32
N SER A 537 27.10 54.67 -18.49
CA SER A 537 26.04 54.15 -19.42
C SER A 537 26.75 53.40 -20.61
N PRO A 538 26.20 53.13 -21.84
CA PRO A 538 26.19 51.80 -22.48
C PRO A 538 26.70 51.79 -23.96
N PHE A 539 26.57 50.68 -24.69
CA PHE A 539 26.56 50.63 -26.18
C PHE A 539 25.96 49.29 -26.67
N ARG A 540 25.48 49.11 -27.91
CA ARG A 540 24.33 49.67 -28.65
C ARG A 540 24.00 48.61 -29.74
N VAL A 541 22.72 48.52 -30.09
CA VAL A 541 22.09 47.67 -31.12
C VAL A 541 22.55 47.98 -32.56
N LEU A 542 22.57 46.96 -33.44
CA LEU A 542 22.17 47.07 -34.85
C LEU A 542 21.48 45.79 -35.33
N GLY A 543 20.36 45.94 -36.06
CA GLY A 543 19.64 44.87 -36.75
C GLY A 543 19.49 45.12 -38.25
N LYS A 544 19.05 44.08 -38.98
CA LYS A 544 18.44 43.96 -40.34
C LYS A 544 18.64 42.48 -40.74
N GLY A 545 17.66 41.64 -41.06
CA GLY A 545 16.61 41.67 -42.11
C GLY A 545 16.67 40.29 -42.86
N PRO A 546 15.59 39.78 -43.49
CA PRO A 546 15.39 38.35 -43.77
C PRO A 546 15.67 37.89 -45.23
N GLY A 547 15.85 36.58 -45.42
CA GLY A 547 15.95 35.83 -46.70
C GLY A 547 16.93 34.66 -46.52
N GLY A 548 16.79 33.44 -47.03
CA GLY A 548 15.91 32.77 -47.98
C GLY A 548 16.68 31.52 -48.47
N ALA A 549 16.05 30.34 -48.44
CA ALA A 549 16.31 29.06 -49.16
C ALA A 549 17.75 28.51 -49.44
N ALA A 550 17.98 27.24 -49.07
CA ALA A 550 18.68 26.13 -49.79
C ALA A 550 19.14 25.07 -48.76
N GLU A 551 18.51 23.90 -48.66
CA GLU A 551 18.82 22.61 -49.35
C GLU A 551 20.26 22.05 -49.16
N GLU A 552 20.35 21.00 -48.32
CA GLU A 552 21.11 19.72 -48.44
C GLU A 552 22.66 19.68 -48.63
N PRO A 553 23.35 18.51 -48.46
CA PRO A 553 23.12 17.34 -47.60
C PRO A 553 24.39 16.79 -46.87
N LEU A 554 24.16 15.72 -46.09
CA LEU A 554 25.09 14.79 -45.43
C LEU A 554 26.25 14.25 -46.31
N PRO A 555 27.35 13.75 -45.70
CA PRO A 555 28.21 12.76 -46.35
C PRO A 555 28.06 11.36 -45.73
N HIS A 556 27.69 10.40 -46.58
CA HIS A 556 27.95 8.96 -46.45
C HIS A 556 29.30 8.61 -47.07
N HIS A 557 29.98 7.56 -46.57
CA HIS A 557 30.74 6.52 -47.31
C HIS A 557 31.56 5.65 -46.33
N PRO A 558 32.00 4.41 -46.69
CA PRO A 558 31.26 3.32 -47.34
C PRO A 558 31.48 1.95 -46.66
N ILE A 559 30.59 1.01 -47.01
CA ILE A 559 30.72 -0.44 -46.79
C ILE A 559 31.62 -1.02 -47.89
N SER A 560 32.59 -1.86 -47.55
CA SER A 560 33.24 -2.80 -48.47
C SER A 560 32.98 -4.23 -48.01
N GLY A 561 32.34 -5.04 -48.86
CA GLY A 561 32.32 -6.49 -48.71
C GLY A 561 33.42 -7.14 -49.53
N GLN A 562 33.95 -8.27 -49.05
CA GLN A 562 34.45 -9.34 -49.91
C GLN A 562 34.39 -10.71 -49.22
N ARG A 563 34.14 -11.71 -50.05
CA ARG A 563 33.76 -13.09 -49.75
C ARG A 563 34.96 -14.02 -49.55
N ILE A 564 34.79 -15.00 -48.66
CA ILE A 564 35.06 -16.46 -48.77
C ILE A 564 36.50 -16.90 -49.15
N ASN A 565 37.15 -17.67 -48.26
CA ASN A 565 37.67 -19.01 -48.60
C ASN A 565 37.97 -19.92 -47.40
N LYS A 566 37.85 -21.22 -47.67
CA LYS A 566 37.85 -22.39 -46.78
C LYS A 566 39.24 -22.78 -46.24
N ALA A 567 39.17 -23.49 -45.11
CA ALA A 567 39.98 -24.63 -44.64
C ALA A 567 41.48 -24.43 -44.35
N VAL A 568 41.92 -24.92 -43.19
CA VAL A 568 42.83 -26.08 -43.01
C VAL A 568 43.17 -26.24 -41.52
N VAL A 569 43.11 -27.50 -41.06
CA VAL A 569 43.53 -28.01 -39.74
C VAL A 569 45.07 -28.10 -39.70
N PRO A 570 45.71 -28.05 -38.51
CA PRO A 570 46.45 -29.26 -38.15
C PRO A 570 46.32 -29.66 -36.67
N GLU A 571 46.54 -30.96 -36.48
CA GLU A 571 46.45 -31.75 -35.27
C GLU A 571 47.88 -32.13 -34.78
N GLN A 572 47.96 -32.54 -33.50
CA GLN A 572 48.95 -33.43 -32.84
C GLN A 572 50.22 -32.88 -32.16
N ALA A 573 50.29 -33.10 -30.83
CA ALA A 573 51.08 -34.15 -30.13
C ALA A 573 51.08 -33.82 -28.60
N ALA A 574 50.58 -34.63 -27.64
CA ALA A 574 50.82 -36.03 -27.20
C ALA A 574 51.94 -36.20 -26.14
N SER A 575 51.53 -36.46 -24.89
CA SER A 575 52.16 -37.34 -23.86
C SER A 575 51.22 -37.37 -22.63
N GLY A 576 50.76 -38.45 -22.00
CA GLY A 576 51.10 -39.88 -22.06
C GLY A 576 51.47 -40.40 -20.66
N SER A 577 50.54 -41.03 -19.92
CA SER A 577 50.80 -42.23 -19.08
C SER A 577 49.55 -42.77 -18.38
N PHE A 578 49.51 -44.11 -18.32
CA PHE A 578 48.43 -45.05 -18.01
C PHE A 578 48.44 -45.54 -16.55
N PHE A 579 47.31 -46.02 -16.02
CA PHE A 579 47.14 -47.41 -15.53
C PHE A 579 45.64 -47.79 -15.36
N ALA A 580 45.31 -49.06 -15.67
CA ALA A 580 44.00 -49.70 -15.86
C ALA A 580 43.31 -50.17 -14.54
N SER A 581 42.08 -50.71 -14.43
CA SER A 581 41.34 -51.67 -15.28
C SER A 581 39.89 -51.98 -14.78
N SER A 582 39.08 -52.58 -15.67
CA SER A 582 37.79 -53.33 -15.50
C SER A 582 36.48 -52.53 -15.21
N GLY A 583 35.31 -52.73 -15.84
CA GLY A 583 34.83 -53.61 -16.92
C GLY A 583 33.27 -53.61 -16.98
N LYS A 584 32.69 -53.53 -18.20
CA LYS A 584 31.30 -53.85 -18.68
C LYS A 584 30.10 -53.03 -18.13
N ARG A 585 29.48 -52.13 -18.92
CA ARG A 585 28.36 -52.28 -19.90
C ARG A 585 27.03 -52.77 -19.31
N ASP A 586 26.01 -51.90 -19.28
CA ASP A 586 24.80 -52.00 -20.11
C ASP A 586 24.03 -50.66 -20.15
N GLY A 587 23.46 -50.34 -21.31
CA GLY A 587 22.92 -49.02 -21.67
C GLY A 587 21.41 -48.85 -21.43
N VAL A 588 21.01 -47.58 -21.24
CA VAL A 588 19.62 -47.14 -21.14
C VAL A 588 19.30 -46.27 -22.35
N HIS A 589 18.30 -46.68 -23.14
CA HIS A 589 17.74 -45.90 -24.24
C HIS A 589 16.62 -44.98 -23.72
N VAL A 590 16.72 -43.70 -24.07
CA VAL A 590 15.75 -42.63 -23.84
C VAL A 590 14.72 -42.64 -24.98
N CYS A 591 13.43 -42.64 -24.67
CA CYS A 591 12.35 -42.41 -25.62
C CYS A 591 11.96 -40.93 -25.65
N VAL A 592 12.09 -40.32 -26.82
CA VAL A 592 11.47 -39.05 -27.20
C VAL A 592 10.48 -39.37 -28.31
N SER A 593 9.22 -38.94 -28.20
CA SER A 593 8.25 -39.02 -29.28
C SER A 593 7.68 -37.65 -29.60
N GLN A 594 8.13 -37.07 -30.72
CA GLN A 594 7.37 -36.14 -31.55
C GLN A 594 6.64 -36.97 -32.61
N ALA A 595 5.38 -36.65 -32.88
CA ALA A 595 4.62 -37.23 -33.97
C ALA A 595 4.07 -36.11 -34.87
N GLU A 596 4.45 -36.14 -36.14
CA GLU A 596 3.79 -35.44 -37.24
C GLU A 596 2.93 -36.43 -38.03
N ALA A 597 1.74 -35.94 -38.44
CA ALA A 597 1.01 -36.08 -39.72
C ALA A 597 0.96 -37.47 -40.42
N ASP A 598 -0.11 -37.92 -41.08
CA ASP A 598 -1.21 -37.23 -41.74
C ASP A 598 -2.24 -38.25 -42.31
N LEU A 599 -3.35 -37.73 -42.83
CA LEU A 599 -4.32 -38.30 -43.80
C LEU A 599 -5.47 -39.21 -43.32
N GLY A 600 -6.70 -38.73 -43.57
CA GLY A 600 -7.91 -39.57 -43.63
C GLY A 600 -9.25 -38.83 -43.60
N VAL A 601 -9.58 -38.08 -44.65
CA VAL A 601 -10.85 -37.36 -44.84
C VAL A 601 -12.05 -38.33 -45.00
N ARG A 602 -13.18 -38.08 -44.31
CA ARG A 602 -14.57 -37.96 -44.86
C ARG A 602 -15.66 -38.04 -43.77
N GLY A 603 -16.66 -37.16 -43.86
CA GLY A 603 -18.03 -37.43 -43.41
C GLY A 603 -18.67 -36.35 -42.53
N ARG A 604 -19.62 -35.60 -43.10
CA ARG A 604 -20.38 -34.49 -42.47
C ARG A 604 -21.64 -34.96 -41.72
N PHE A 605 -22.17 -34.03 -40.90
CA PHE A 605 -23.57 -33.88 -40.43
C PHE A 605 -24.06 -34.96 -39.43
N SER A 606 -24.95 -34.71 -38.46
CA SER A 606 -25.66 -33.55 -37.92
C SER A 606 -26.49 -34.02 -36.70
N HIS A 607 -26.73 -33.12 -35.75
CA HIS A 607 -27.97 -32.99 -34.96
C HIS A 607 -28.31 -33.99 -33.83
N THR A 608 -28.44 -33.38 -32.63
CA THR A 608 -29.51 -33.52 -31.62
C THR A 608 -29.82 -34.86 -30.96
N GLY A 609 -29.84 -34.85 -29.62
CA GLY A 609 -30.64 -35.79 -28.85
C GLY A 609 -30.22 -35.94 -27.39
N ARG A 610 -30.90 -35.22 -26.48
CA ARG A 610 -30.95 -35.56 -25.05
C ARG A 610 -31.56 -36.96 -24.88
N VAL A 611 -31.00 -37.77 -23.98
CA VAL A 611 -31.75 -38.82 -23.29
C VAL A 611 -31.42 -38.78 -21.80
N VAL A 612 -32.48 -38.59 -21.02
CA VAL A 612 -32.58 -38.81 -19.57
C VAL A 612 -32.69 -40.32 -19.35
N GLN A 613 -32.00 -40.86 -18.34
CA GLN A 613 -32.47 -42.10 -17.72
C GLN A 613 -32.30 -42.07 -16.21
N GLN A 614 -33.40 -42.43 -15.57
CA GLN A 614 -33.69 -42.45 -14.16
C GLN A 614 -33.66 -43.90 -13.68
N GLN A 615 -33.39 -44.07 -12.38
CA GLN A 615 -33.94 -45.08 -11.46
C GLN A 615 -33.17 -46.36 -11.06
N ASN A 616 -33.26 -46.56 -9.74
CA ASN A 616 -33.24 -47.77 -8.90
C ASN A 616 -31.86 -48.35 -8.57
N GLY A 617 -31.41 -48.50 -7.32
CA GLY A 617 -32.08 -48.51 -6.02
C GLY A 617 -32.00 -49.91 -5.40
N ARG A 618 -31.18 -50.10 -4.35
CA ARG A 618 -31.48 -50.95 -3.17
C ARG A 618 -30.33 -50.97 -2.15
N ARG A 619 -30.71 -50.83 -0.89
CA ARG A 619 -29.92 -50.99 0.34
C ARG A 619 -29.72 -52.47 0.67
N VAL A 620 -28.59 -52.81 1.30
CA VAL A 620 -28.52 -53.83 2.36
C VAL A 620 -27.54 -53.35 3.44
N ARG A 621 -27.97 -53.43 4.71
CA ARG A 621 -27.15 -53.30 5.94
C ARG A 621 -26.94 -54.71 6.52
N GLN A 622 -25.77 -54.98 7.09
CA GLN A 622 -25.51 -55.77 8.32
C GLN A 622 -23.99 -55.78 8.58
N PHE A 623 -23.50 -55.17 9.67
CA PHE A 623 -23.19 -55.75 11.00
C PHE A 623 -21.99 -56.73 11.03
N GLY A 624 -21.01 -56.42 11.88
CA GLY A 624 -19.93 -57.33 12.29
C GLY A 624 -18.73 -56.60 12.87
N ALA A 625 -18.61 -56.60 14.21
CA ALA A 625 -17.48 -56.05 14.98
C ALA A 625 -16.38 -57.11 15.24
N SER A 626 -15.30 -56.69 15.92
CA SER A 626 -14.12 -57.43 16.43
C SER A 626 -13.07 -57.79 15.37
N GLU A 627 -11.75 -57.74 15.57
CA GLU A 627 -10.88 -57.47 16.72
C GLU A 627 -9.44 -57.23 16.18
N ILE A 628 -8.64 -56.45 16.93
CA ILE A 628 -7.19 -56.58 17.22
C ILE A 628 -6.25 -57.10 16.10
N GLY A 629 -5.27 -56.27 15.71
CA GLY A 629 -4.08 -56.76 14.99
C GLY A 629 -3.06 -55.67 14.70
N LYS A 630 -1.82 -55.90 15.16
CA LYS A 630 -0.68 -54.97 15.18
C LYS A 630 -0.15 -54.59 13.77
N ARG A 631 0.52 -53.42 13.70
CA ARG A 631 1.48 -52.88 12.70
C ARG A 631 2.39 -53.97 12.06
N PRO A 632 3.10 -53.77 10.91
CA PRO A 632 3.70 -52.50 10.41
C PRO A 632 3.82 -52.25 8.87
N VAL A 633 4.10 -50.98 8.51
CA VAL A 633 5.07 -50.43 7.53
C VAL A 633 5.14 -50.96 6.07
N CYS A 634 4.86 -50.06 5.11
CA CYS A 634 5.36 -49.87 3.71
C CYS A 634 5.31 -51.04 2.71
N PRO A 635 5.17 -50.78 1.38
CA PRO A 635 5.94 -49.82 0.57
C PRO A 635 5.28 -48.46 0.34
#